data_AF-A0AAW3MU30-F1
#
_entry.id   AF-A0AAW3MU30-F1
#
_cell.length_a   1.000
_cell.length_b   1.000
_cell.length_c   1.000
_cell.angle_alpha   90.00
_cell.angle_beta   90.00
_cell.angle_gamma   90.00
#
_symmetry.space_group_name_H-M   'P 1'
#
loop_
_entity.id
_entity.type
_entity.pdbx_description
1 polymer ?
#
loop_
_entity_poly.entity_id
_entity_poly.type
_entity_poly.pdbx_seq_one_letter_code
_entity_poly.pdbx_strand_id
1 'polypeptide(L)'
;MFERHADPIDEAAALAATLADGAIAAARAANAPETHPDFDGETCIDCGDDIPAERLALKKIRCVHCQSKKELRQKQTARPTWTQGAWDSLEG
;
A
#
# COMPACT_ATOMS: atom_id res chain seq x y z
N MET A 1 8.99 -15.08 -26.84
CA MET A 1 8.74 -14.07 -27.90
C MET A 1 9.20 -12.75 -27.30
N PHE A 2 10.36 -12.23 -27.71
CA PHE A 2 10.82 -10.92 -27.22
C PHE A 2 9.93 -9.88 -27.87
N GLU A 3 9.20 -9.13 -27.05
CA GLU A 3 8.39 -8.02 -27.51
C GLU A 3 9.35 -6.99 -28.12
N ARG A 4 9.25 -6.82 -29.43
CA ARG A 4 10.07 -5.89 -30.20
C ARG A 4 9.27 -4.58 -30.24
N HIS A 5 9.59 -3.67 -29.33
CA HIS A 5 9.11 -2.30 -29.38
C HIS A 5 9.65 -1.63 -30.65
N ALA A 6 8.83 -0.83 -31.35
CA ALA A 6 9.22 -0.30 -32.66
C ALA A 6 10.29 0.81 -32.53
N ASP A 7 10.26 1.54 -31.42
CA ASP A 7 11.28 2.51 -31.01
C ASP A 7 11.40 2.61 -29.46
N PRO A 8 12.35 3.39 -28.93
CA PRO A 8 12.49 3.58 -27.49
C PRO A 8 11.30 4.28 -26.80
N ILE A 9 10.47 5.01 -27.56
CA ILE A 9 9.26 5.65 -27.04
C ILE A 9 8.20 4.57 -26.76
N ASP A 10 8.06 3.60 -27.67
CA ASP A 10 7.17 2.45 -27.47
C ASP A 10 7.60 1.58 -26.28
N GLU A 11 8.91 1.39 -26.08
CA GLU A 11 9.43 0.67 -24.91
C GLU A 11 9.11 1.41 -23.61
N ALA A 12 9.34 2.73 -23.57
CA ALA A 12 9.01 3.56 -22.41
C ALA A 12 7.50 3.56 -22.12
N ALA A 13 6.66 3.61 -23.16
CA ALA A 13 5.22 3.55 -23.04
C ALA A 13 4.76 2.19 -22.48
N ALA A 14 5.32 1.08 -22.96
CA ALA A 14 5.03 -0.26 -22.45
C ALA A 14 5.41 -0.38 -20.97
N LEU A 15 6.59 0.09 -20.58
CA LEU A 15 7.02 0.12 -19.18
C LEU A 15 6.06 0.94 -18.31
N ALA A 16 5.71 2.15 -18.74
CA ALA A 16 4.78 3.01 -18.01
C ALA A 16 3.42 2.34 -17.82
N ALA A 17 2.89 1.67 -18.85
CA ALA A 17 1.65 0.91 -18.76
C ALA A 17 1.75 -0.21 -17.71
N THR A 18 2.82 -1.02 -17.75
CA THR A 18 3.01 -2.12 -16.77
C THR A 18 3.09 -1.61 -15.33
N LEU A 19 3.75 -0.48 -15.10
CA LEU A 19 3.86 0.13 -13.78
C LEU A 19 2.52 0.68 -13.29
N ALA A 20 1.76 1.32 -14.17
CA ALA A 20 0.44 1.85 -13.85
C ALA A 20 -0.54 0.72 -13.50
N ASP A 21 -0.58 -0.35 -14.29
CA ASP A 21 -1.44 -1.50 -14.04
C ASP A 21 -1.07 -2.19 -12.73
N GLY A 22 0.22 -2.36 -12.46
CA GLY A 22 0.73 -2.88 -11.19
C GLY A 22 0.29 -2.03 -10.00
N ALA A 23 0.42 -0.70 -10.11
CA ALA A 23 0.00 0.23 -9.06
C ALA A 23 -1.53 0.19 -8.82
N ILE A 24 -2.33 0.11 -9.89
CA ILE A 24 -3.78 -0.03 -9.80
C ILE A 24 -4.16 -1.34 -9.10
N ALA A 25 -3.52 -2.46 -9.48
CA ALA A 25 -3.76 -3.75 -8.85
C ALA A 25 -3.42 -3.73 -7.36
N ALA A 26 -2.27 -3.13 -6.98
CA ALA A 26 -1.86 -2.98 -5.59
C ALA A 26 -2.84 -2.12 -4.79
N ALA A 27 -3.29 -1.00 -5.35
CA ALA A 27 -4.28 -0.12 -4.73
C ALA A 27 -5.63 -0.83 -4.51
N ARG A 28 -6.07 -1.65 -5.46
CA ARG A 28 -7.29 -2.47 -5.30
C ARG A 28 -7.13 -3.50 -4.18
N ALA A 29 -6.00 -4.21 -4.15
CA ALA A 29 -5.72 -5.20 -3.12
C ALA A 29 -5.65 -4.59 -1.71
N ALA A 30 -5.00 -3.43 -1.56
CA ALA A 30 -4.90 -2.72 -0.28
C ALA A 30 -6.27 -2.26 0.27
N ASN A 31 -7.24 -2.01 -0.62
CA ASN A 31 -8.59 -1.59 -0.25
C ASN A 31 -9.59 -2.74 -0.08
N ALA A 32 -9.19 -3.99 -0.34
CA ALA A 32 -10.08 -5.15 -0.24
C ALA A 32 -10.72 -5.28 1.17
N PRO A 33 -11.91 -5.90 1.27
CA PRO A 33 -12.48 -6.33 2.55
C PRO A 33 -11.49 -7.13 3.38
N GLU A 34 -11.47 -6.89 4.69
CA GLU A 34 -10.63 -7.63 5.62
C GLU A 34 -11.49 -8.64 6.40
N THR A 35 -10.92 -9.79 6.72
CA THR A 35 -11.55 -10.82 7.55
C THR A 35 -10.53 -11.36 8.54
N HIS A 36 -10.94 -11.59 9.78
CA HIS A 36 -10.11 -12.20 10.81
C HIS A 36 -10.97 -13.15 11.66
N PRO A 37 -10.47 -14.34 12.05
CA PRO A 37 -11.24 -15.29 12.85
C PRO A 37 -11.76 -14.72 14.18
N ASP A 38 -10.97 -13.83 14.79
CA ASP A 38 -11.28 -13.23 16.09
C ASP A 38 -12.05 -11.91 16.01
N PHE A 39 -12.48 -11.49 14.81
CA PHE A 39 -13.26 -10.26 14.66
C PHE A 39 -14.73 -10.52 15.00
N ASP A 40 -15.23 -9.82 16.02
CA ASP A 40 -16.61 -9.94 16.52
C ASP A 40 -17.66 -9.25 15.64
N GLY A 41 -17.21 -8.46 14.66
CA GLY A 41 -18.08 -7.71 13.75
C GLY A 41 -18.26 -6.24 14.13
N GLU A 42 -17.79 -5.80 15.29
CA GLU A 42 -18.09 -4.47 15.84
C GLU A 42 -16.84 -3.76 16.40
N THR A 43 -15.91 -4.48 17.03
CA THR A 43 -14.77 -3.92 17.76
C THR A 43 -13.44 -4.07 17.03
N CYS A 44 -12.57 -3.07 17.21
CA CYS A 44 -11.25 -3.05 16.60
C CYS A 44 -10.39 -4.20 17.14
N ILE A 45 -9.89 -5.06 16.26
CA ILE A 45 -9.05 -6.21 16.66
C ILE A 45 -7.73 -5.85 17.37
N ASP A 46 -7.26 -4.61 17.21
CA ASP A 46 -5.98 -4.17 17.78
C ASP A 46 -6.13 -3.49 19.15
N CYS A 47 -7.25 -2.82 19.40
CA CYS A 47 -7.43 -2.01 20.62
C CYS A 47 -8.76 -2.23 21.37
N GLY A 48 -9.72 -2.94 20.77
CA GLY A 48 -11.05 -3.19 21.35
C GLY A 48 -12.03 -2.03 21.25
N ASP A 49 -11.64 -0.88 20.70
CA ASP A 49 -12.55 0.26 20.52
C ASP A 49 -13.58 -0.02 19.42
N ASP A 50 -14.77 0.58 19.55
CA ASP A 50 -15.83 0.49 18.55
C ASP A 50 -15.37 1.01 17.18
N ILE A 51 -15.69 0.25 16.13
CA ILE A 51 -15.44 0.66 14.75
C ILE A 51 -16.64 1.48 14.24
N PRO A 52 -16.41 2.67 13.65
CA PRO A 52 -17.49 3.45 13.03
C PRO A 52 -18.27 2.63 11.99
N ALA A 53 -19.59 2.77 11.98
CA ALA A 53 -20.48 2.00 11.09
C ALA A 53 -20.09 2.09 9.59
N GLU A 54 -19.60 3.25 9.15
CA GLU A 54 -19.12 3.48 7.79
C GLU A 54 -17.95 2.57 7.42
N ARG A 55 -17.05 2.27 8.38
CA ARG A 55 -15.92 1.37 8.17
C ARG A 55 -16.34 -0.10 8.23
N LEU A 56 -17.29 -0.44 9.09
CA LEU A 56 -17.90 -1.76 9.13
C LEU A 56 -18.62 -2.08 7.81
N ALA A 57 -19.32 -1.11 7.22
CA ALA A 57 -19.95 -1.23 5.90
C ALA A 57 -18.91 -1.53 4.79
N LEU A 58 -17.68 -1.02 4.94
CA LEU A 58 -16.54 -1.31 4.07
C LEU A 58 -15.80 -2.61 4.44
N LYS A 59 -16.33 -3.40 5.38
CA LYS A 59 -15.73 -4.64 5.91
C LYS A 59 -14.31 -4.43 6.41
N LYS A 60 -14.08 -3.34 7.15
CA LYS A 60 -12.81 -3.07 7.81
C LYS A 60 -12.88 -3.50 9.27
N ILE A 61 -11.81 -4.14 9.73
CA ILE A 61 -11.72 -4.79 11.05
C ILE A 61 -10.93 -3.97 12.08
N ARG A 62 -10.49 -2.76 11.71
CA ARG A 62 -9.76 -1.83 12.58
C ARG A 62 -10.41 -0.46 12.62
N CYS A 63 -10.30 0.20 13.76
CA CYS A 63 -10.60 1.62 13.89
C CYS A 63 -9.62 2.46 13.07
N VAL A 64 -9.98 3.73 12.79
CA VAL A 64 -9.16 4.66 11.99
C VAL A 64 -7.77 4.83 12.60
N HIS A 65 -7.68 4.96 13.92
CA HIS A 65 -6.43 5.21 14.62
C HIS A 65 -5.43 4.05 14.52
N CYS A 66 -5.87 2.81 14.75
CA CYS A 66 -5.01 1.62 14.61
C CYS A 66 -4.62 1.38 13.15
N GLN A 67 -5.55 1.60 12.21
CA GLN A 67 -5.25 1.54 10.79
C GLN A 67 -4.17 2.55 10.38
N SER A 68 -4.28 3.82 10.81
CA SER A 68 -3.28 4.86 10.52
C SER A 68 -1.90 4.51 11.09
N LYS A 69 -1.84 3.92 12.30
CA LYS A 69 -0.57 3.46 12.88
C LYS A 69 0.06 2.33 12.06
N LYS A 70 -0.75 1.36 11.60
CA LYS A 70 -0.29 0.27 10.75
C LYS A 70 0.29 0.81 9.43
N GLU A 71 -0.44 1.71 8.77
CA GLU A 71 0.00 2.33 7.51
C GLU A 71 1.27 3.17 7.68
N LEU A 72 1.41 3.91 8.78
CA LEU A 72 2.63 4.66 9.07
C LEU A 72 3.86 3.75 9.20
N ARG A 73 3.74 2.62 9.92
CA ARG A 73 4.83 1.64 10.05
C ARG A 73 5.18 1.00 8.70
N GLN A 74 4.18 0.70 7.87
CA GLN A 74 4.40 0.20 6.51
C GLN A 74 5.16 1.21 5.65
N LYS A 75 4.82 2.50 5.72
CA LYS A 75 5.54 3.56 5.00
C LYS A 75 7.00 3.69 5.46
N GLN A 76 7.26 3.58 6.76
CA GLN A 76 8.62 3.65 7.31
C GLN A 76 9.48 2.47 6.84
N THR A 77 8.92 1.27 6.82
CA THR A 77 9.62 0.05 6.36
C THR A 77 9.75 -0.03 4.84
N ALA A 78 8.85 0.60 4.09
CA ALA A 78 8.91 0.69 2.63
C ALA A 78 9.90 1.76 2.11
N ARG A 79 10.46 2.62 2.98
CA ARG A 79 11.47 3.60 2.56
C ARG A 79 12.74 2.86 2.10
N PRO A 80 13.19 3.05 0.85
CA PRO A 80 14.42 2.42 0.38
C PRO A 80 15.62 2.97 1.15
N THR A 81 16.51 2.07 1.55
CA THR A 81 17.70 2.31 2.37
C THR A 81 18.68 3.34 1.78
N TRP A 82 18.61 3.60 0.47
CA TRP A 82 19.40 4.63 -0.22
C TRP A 82 19.00 6.08 0.11
N THR A 83 17.80 6.32 0.66
CA THR A 83 17.36 7.67 1.04
C THR A 83 18.03 8.22 2.31
N GLN A 84 18.78 7.39 3.04
CA GLN A 84 19.42 7.81 4.29
C GLN A 84 20.92 8.15 4.15
N GLY A 85 21.61 7.68 3.09
CA GLY A 85 23.08 7.84 2.95
C GLY A 85 23.57 8.66 1.75
N ALA A 86 22.70 9.01 0.80
CA ALA A 86 23.11 9.70 -0.43
C ALA A 86 23.39 11.20 -0.24
N TRP A 87 22.82 11.83 0.80
CA TRP A 87 23.04 13.26 1.11
C TRP A 87 24.24 13.51 2.03
N ASP A 88 24.67 12.52 2.83
CA ASP A 88 25.83 12.64 3.75
C ASP A 88 27.19 12.48 3.04
N SER A 89 27.22 12.07 1.77
CA SER A 89 28.47 11.79 1.02
C SER A 89 28.86 12.87 0.00
N LEU A 90 28.12 13.98 -0.09
CA LEU A 90 28.40 15.09 -1.01
C LEU A 90 29.09 16.30 -0.34
N GLU A 91 29.35 16.24 0.96
CA GLU A 91 30.04 17.29 1.74
C GLU A 91 31.38 16.82 2.35
N GLY A 92 32.05 15.85 1.71
CA GLY A 92 33.37 15.34 2.10
C GLY A 92 34.48 15.78 1.15
#